data_AF-A0A838HQ43-F1
#
_entry.id   AF-A0A838HQ43-F1
#
_cell.length_a   1.000
_cell.length_b   1.000
_cell.length_c   1.000
_cell.angle_alpha   90.00
_cell.angle_beta   90.00
_cell.angle_gamma   90.00
#
_symmetry.space_group_name_H-M   'P 1'
#
loop_
_entity.id
_entity.type
_entity.pdbx_description
1 polymer ?
#
loop_
_entity_poly.entity_id
_entity_poly.type
_entity_poly.pdbx_seq_one_letter_code
_entity_poly.pdbx_strand_id
1 'polypeptide(L)'
;MKTVPAVPMRTAARLLEMDLGEVVELVLSRRIATVSKPNGYPLIPLEELERRRRERGGPPPARRPGRGRLGGQPLRRPRRGG
;
A
#
# COMPACT_ATOMS: atom_id res chain seq x y z
N MET A 1 -27.39 -11.73 5.37
CA MET A 1 -26.68 -10.80 4.47
C MET A 1 -25.61 -10.09 5.29
N LYS A 2 -24.32 -10.30 4.99
CA LYS A 2 -23.24 -9.54 5.66
C LYS A 2 -23.09 -8.20 4.92
N THR A 3 -23.51 -7.11 5.54
CA THR A 3 -23.36 -5.76 4.98
C THR A 3 -21.87 -5.41 5.04
N VAL A 4 -21.20 -5.28 3.90
CA VAL A 4 -19.82 -4.80 3.86
C VAL A 4 -19.85 -3.33 4.28
N PRO A 5 -19.18 -2.95 5.39
CA PRO A 5 -19.20 -1.57 5.84
C PRO A 5 -18.38 -0.71 4.88
N ALA A 6 -19.01 0.30 4.29
CA ALA A 6 -18.39 1.24 3.37
C ALA A 6 -18.83 2.67 3.72
N VAL A 7 -17.90 3.63 3.61
CA VAL A 7 -18.10 5.02 4.02
C VAL A 7 -17.91 5.99 2.86
N PRO A 8 -18.53 7.19 2.89
CA PRO A 8 -18.32 8.22 1.88
C PRO A 8 -16.86 8.70 1.82
N MET A 9 -16.42 9.19 0.66
CA MET A 9 -15.06 9.73 0.47
C MET A 9 -14.69 10.81 1.50
N ARG A 10 -15.66 11.65 1.89
CA ARG A 10 -15.44 12.71 2.90
C ARG A 10 -15.12 12.14 4.28
N THR A 11 -15.74 11.03 4.64
CA THR A 11 -15.45 10.30 5.89
C THR A 11 -14.11 9.58 5.78
N ALA A 12 -13.83 8.94 4.64
CA ALA A 12 -12.54 8.32 4.36
C ALA A 12 -11.37 9.31 4.48
N ALA A 13 -11.51 10.52 3.92
CA ALA A 13 -10.51 11.59 4.02
C ALA A 13 -10.19 11.94 5.48
N ARG A 14 -11.21 12.05 6.33
CA ARG A 14 -11.03 12.27 7.77
C ARG A 14 -10.34 11.10 8.46
N LEU A 15 -10.70 9.86 8.12
CA LEU A 15 -10.11 8.66 8.72
C LEU A 15 -8.66 8.42 8.31
N LEU A 16 -8.27 8.87 7.11
CA LEU A 16 -6.91 8.75 6.59
C LEU A 16 -6.04 9.97 6.90
N GLU A 17 -6.60 11.02 7.51
CA GLU A 17 -5.95 12.32 7.71
C GLU A 17 -5.38 12.84 6.38
N MET A 18 -6.23 12.87 5.35
CA MET A 18 -5.91 13.30 3.98
C MET A 18 -6.89 14.36 3.50
N ASP A 19 -6.48 15.15 2.53
CA ASP A 19 -7.38 16.04 1.83
C ASP A 19 -8.38 15.24 0.98
N LEU A 20 -9.61 15.77 0.85
CA LEU A 20 -10.62 15.13 -0.01
C LEU A 20 -10.13 15.03 -1.46
N GLY A 21 -9.36 16.02 -1.94
CA GLY A 21 -8.74 16.00 -3.26
C GLY A 21 -7.77 14.84 -3.45
N GLU A 22 -6.94 14.54 -2.45
CA GLU A 22 -6.03 13.39 -2.50
C GLU A 22 -6.80 12.07 -2.53
N VAL A 23 -7.88 11.94 -1.74
CA VAL A 23 -8.72 10.73 -1.77
C VAL A 23 -9.38 10.56 -3.13
N VAL A 24 -9.89 11.64 -3.72
CA VAL A 24 -10.46 11.63 -5.08
C VAL A 24 -9.42 11.21 -6.11
N GLU A 25 -8.21 11.76 -6.04
CA GLU A 25 -7.11 11.39 -6.95
C GLU A 25 -6.75 9.90 -6.83
N LEU A 26 -6.71 9.35 -5.62
CA LEU A 26 -6.44 7.93 -5.39
C LEU A 26 -7.55 7.03 -5.96
N VAL A 27 -8.81 7.45 -5.86
CA VAL A 27 -9.94 6.74 -6.47
C VAL A 27 -9.86 6.81 -8.00
N LEU A 28 -9.67 8.00 -8.56
CA LEU A 28 -9.55 8.20 -10.01
C LEU A 28 -8.36 7.44 -10.61
N SER A 29 -7.25 7.39 -9.89
CA SER A 29 -6.04 6.63 -10.24
C SER A 29 -6.15 5.13 -9.99
N ARG A 30 -7.33 4.63 -9.56
CA ARG A 30 -7.60 3.22 -9.22
C ARG A 30 -6.65 2.64 -8.17
N ARG A 31 -6.11 3.49 -7.29
CA ARG A 31 -5.27 3.09 -6.14
C ARG A 31 -6.11 2.73 -4.92
N ILE A 32 -7.35 3.20 -4.87
CA ILE A 32 -8.36 2.87 -3.86
C ILE A 32 -9.56 2.24 -4.56
N ALA A 33 -9.95 1.05 -4.11
CA ALA A 33 -11.18 0.40 -4.57
C ALA A 33 -12.42 1.11 -3.98
N THR A 34 -13.46 1.27 -4.80
CA THR A 34 -14.74 1.82 -4.38
C THR A 34 -15.88 0.88 -4.74
N VAL A 35 -16.93 0.90 -3.94
CA VAL A 35 -18.21 0.26 -4.23
C VAL A 35 -19.25 1.33 -4.50
N SER A 36 -19.98 1.20 -5.59
CA SER A 36 -21.11 2.08 -5.88
C SER A 36 -22.33 1.59 -5.14
N LYS A 37 -22.98 2.48 -4.37
CA LYS A 37 -24.34 2.21 -3.88
C LYS A 37 -25.34 2.35 -5.04
N PRO A 38 -26.56 1.78 -4.90
CA PRO A 38 -27.64 1.97 -5.88
C PRO A 38 -28.04 3.44 -6.09
N ASN A 39 -27.63 4.34 -5.19
CA ASN A 39 -27.82 5.79 -5.33
C ASN A 39 -26.70 6.50 -6.12
N GLY A 40 -25.77 5.76 -6.75
CA GLY A 40 -24.74 6.30 -7.64
C GLY A 40 -23.52 6.93 -6.95
N TYR A 41 -23.51 7.03 -5.62
CA TYR A 41 -22.37 7.61 -4.90
C TYR A 41 -21.27 6.57 -4.66
N PRO A 42 -19.99 6.89 -4.94
CA PRO A 42 -18.89 5.99 -4.66
C PRO A 42 -18.60 5.97 -3.15
N LEU A 43 -18.56 4.76 -2.57
CA LEU A 43 -18.15 4.53 -1.20
C LEU A 43 -16.85 3.76 -1.15
N ILE A 44 -16.06 4.03 -0.13
CA ILE A 44 -14.80 3.33 0.12
C ILE A 44 -15.07 2.25 1.18
N PRO A 45 -14.82 0.96 0.90
CA PRO A 45 -14.92 -0.11 1.89
C PRO A 45 -13.98 0.14 3.08
N LEU A 46 -14.39 -0.23 4.29
CA LEU A 46 -13.51 -0.09 5.47
C LEU A 46 -12.20 -0.86 5.31
N GLU A 47 -12.24 -2.07 4.74
CA GLU A 47 -11.04 -2.90 4.49
C GLU A 47 -10.00 -2.15 3.64
N GLU A 48 -10.45 -1.33 2.70
CA GLU A 48 -9.58 -0.52 1.86
C GLU A 48 -8.91 0.60 2.65
N LEU A 49 -9.66 1.24 3.55
CA LEU A 49 -9.12 2.25 4.46
C LEU A 49 -8.09 1.66 5.41
N GLU A 50 -8.36 0.48 5.96
CA GLU A 50 -7.42 -0.25 6.81
C GLU A 50 -6.15 -0.63 6.05
N ARG A 51 -6.28 -1.10 4.79
CA ARG A 51 -5.15 -1.38 3.92
C ARG A 51 -4.32 -0.12 3.69
N ARG A 52 -4.94 1.01 3.34
CA ARG A 52 -4.24 2.29 3.14
C ARG A 52 -3.57 2.79 4.41
N ARG A 53 -4.23 2.66 5.56
CA ARG A 53 -3.64 3.00 6.86
C ARG A 53 -2.45 2.12 7.18
N ARG A 54 -2.48 0.82 6.85
CA ARG A 54 -1.34 -0.09 6.98
C ARG A 54 -0.23 0.21 5.97
N GLU A 55 -0.54 0.66 4.76
CA GLU A 55 0.47 1.10 3.78
C GLU A 55 1.11 2.44 4.16
N ARG A 56 0.35 3.37 4.76
CA ARG A 56 0.84 4.67 5.25
C ARG A 56 1.58 4.56 6.59
N GLY A 57 1.08 3.75 7.53
CA GLY A 57 1.57 3.64 8.90
C GLY A 57 2.28 2.32 9.24
N GLY A 58 2.39 1.40 8.29
CA GLY A 58 3.19 0.17 8.45
C GLY A 58 4.65 0.44 8.14
N PRO A 59 5.59 -0.23 8.81
CA PRO A 59 7.00 -0.17 8.41
C PRO A 59 7.08 -0.46 6.91
N PRO A 60 7.97 0.22 6.16
CA PRO A 60 8.11 0.04 4.72
C PRO A 60 8.11 -1.45 4.44
N PRO A 61 7.40 -1.94 3.40
CA PRO A 61 7.23 -3.37 3.14
C PRO A 61 8.56 -4.01 3.39
N ALA A 62 8.66 -4.80 4.47
CA ALA A 62 9.93 -5.27 4.97
C ALA A 62 10.65 -5.81 3.75
N ARG A 63 11.70 -5.09 3.32
CA ARG A 63 12.55 -5.52 2.22
C ARG A 63 12.84 -6.95 2.61
N ARG A 64 12.28 -7.92 1.88
CA ARG A 64 12.48 -9.34 2.18
C ARG A 64 13.97 -9.46 2.50
N PRO A 65 14.38 -9.85 3.72
CA PRO A 65 15.78 -10.14 3.99
C PRO A 65 16.05 -11.46 3.27
N GLY A 66 16.23 -11.34 1.96
CA GLY A 66 16.09 -12.43 1.02
C GLY A 66 16.85 -12.13 -0.25
N ARG A 67 18.00 -11.45 -0.10
CA ARG A 67 19.20 -11.72 -0.88
C ARG A 67 20.35 -11.03 -0.16
N GLY A 68 21.01 -11.79 0.73
CA GLY A 68 22.33 -11.45 1.20
C GLY A 68 23.22 -11.20 -0.01
N ARG A 69 23.37 -9.93 -0.38
CA ARG A 69 24.53 -9.48 -1.14
C ARG A 69 25.64 -9.38 -0.11
N LEU A 70 26.18 -10.54 0.30
CA LEU A 70 27.52 -10.62 0.84
C LEU A 70 28.45 -10.24 -0.32
N GLY A 71 28.60 -8.93 -0.51
CA GLY A 71 29.84 -8.39 -1.03
C GLY A 71 30.93 -8.84 -0.05
N GLY A 72 31.89 -9.60 -0.55
CA GLY A 72 33.02 -10.04 0.28
C GLY A 72 33.48 -11.47 0.01
N GLN A 73 33.72 -11.82 -1.26
CA GLN A 73 34.77 -12.80 -1.54
C GLN A 73 35.88 -12.13 -2.33
N PRO A 74 36.96 -11.66 -1.66
CA PRO A 74 38.23 -11.47 -2.33
C PRO A 74 39.00 -12.78 -2.26
N LEU A 75 38.76 -13.72 -3.19
CA LEU A 75 39.69 -14.83 -3.39
C LEU A 75 40.73 -14.43 -4.44
N ARG A 76 41.65 -13.56 -4.02
CA ARG A 76 42.98 -13.50 -4.62
C ARG A 76 43.66 -14.84 -4.36
N ARG A 77 43.78 -15.69 -5.38
CA ARG A 77 44.82 -16.73 -5.41
C ARG A 77 45.72 -16.49 -6.61
N PRO A 78 46.98 -16.07 -6.41
CA PRO A 78 47.96 -16.07 -7.48
C PRO A 78 48.32 -17.52 -7.82
N ARG A 79 48.16 -17.92 -9.07
CA ARG A 79 48.73 -19.18 -9.56
C ARG A 79 50.23 -18.96 -9.79
N ARG A 80 51.03 -19.32 -8.78
CA ARG A 80 52.50 -19.42 -8.83
C ARG A 80 52.89 -20.73 -9.52
N GLY A 81 53.88 -20.64 -10.43
CA GLY A 81 54.74 -21.73 -10.91
C GLY A 81 54.07 -22.71 -11.88
N GLY A 82 54.73 -23.23 -12.90
CA GLY A 82 56.17 -23.40 -13.13
C GLY A 82 56.33 -24.75 -13.82
#